data_AF-A0A2S9FJH8-F1
#
_entry.id   AF-A0A2S9FJH8-F1
#
_cell.length_a   1.000
_cell.length_b   1.000
_cell.length_c   1.000
_cell.angle_alpha   90.00
_cell.angle_beta   90.00
_cell.angle_gamma   90.00
#
_symmetry.space_group_name_H-M   'P 1'
#
loop_
_entity.id
_entity.type
_entity.pdbx_description
1 polymer ?
#
loop_
_entity_poly.entity_id
_entity_poly.type
_entity_poly.pdbx_seq_one_letter_code
_entity_poly.pdbx_strand_id
1 'polypeptide(L)'
;GGSSSINAMVHLRGHKSDFDGWAKSGCVGWDYESVLPYFRRMETVRGGDPRYHRGTDGPMSPAPAAAEVANPLSQVFIDAAVAAGFPLTGDFNGAQSEGAGWHDLSISGGTRQSTAAAYLHPVRDRANLTVMTDSRAHKLRFVGNHCVGVDFVQRGRDLTAYAEAEVVISAGAVDSPRLLLLSGIGPAA
;
A
#
# COMPACT_ATOMS: atom_id res chain seq x y z
N GLY A 1 -4.14 -7.02 3.77
CA GLY A 1 -5.18 -8.04 3.87
C GLY A 1 -5.57 -8.58 2.51
N GLY A 2 -6.06 -7.72 1.61
CA GLY A 2 -6.40 -8.07 0.22
C GLY A 2 -5.17 -8.36 -0.65
N SER A 3 -5.00 -7.65 -1.76
CA SER A 3 -4.01 -7.99 -2.80
C SER A 3 -2.56 -8.09 -2.32
N SER A 4 -2.17 -7.42 -1.23
CA SER A 4 -0.86 -7.61 -0.59
C SER A 4 -0.56 -9.07 -0.20
N SER A 5 -1.58 -9.88 -0.01
CA SER A 5 -1.48 -11.29 0.36
C SER A 5 -1.19 -12.20 -0.84
N ILE A 6 -1.33 -11.68 -2.07
CA ILE A 6 -1.19 -12.45 -3.33
C ILE A 6 -0.29 -11.77 -4.37
N ASN A 7 0.13 -10.51 -4.17
CA ASN A 7 0.99 -9.78 -5.12
C ASN A 7 2.42 -10.35 -5.20
N ALA A 8 3.26 -9.77 -6.06
CA ALA A 8 4.67 -10.19 -6.22
C ALA A 8 5.61 -9.75 -5.08
N MET A 9 5.11 -9.16 -4.00
CA MET A 9 5.86 -8.67 -2.83
C MET A 9 6.85 -7.52 -3.08
N VAL A 10 7.09 -7.11 -4.32
CA VAL A 10 7.93 -5.94 -4.64
C VAL A 10 7.47 -4.70 -3.87
N HIS A 11 8.40 -4.02 -3.21
CA HIS A 11 8.18 -2.81 -2.42
C HIS A 11 8.90 -1.62 -3.07
N LEU A 12 8.15 -0.87 -3.87
CA LEU A 12 8.61 0.36 -4.51
C LEU A 12 7.61 1.49 -4.22
N ARG A 13 8.11 2.68 -3.90
CA ARG A 13 7.31 3.86 -3.58
C ARG A 13 6.72 4.53 -4.82
N GLY A 14 7.40 4.42 -5.98
CA GLY A 14 7.12 5.20 -7.18
C GLY A 14 8.15 6.32 -7.39
N HIS A 15 8.11 6.99 -8.54
CA HIS A 15 9.06 8.06 -8.86
C HIS A 15 8.56 9.42 -8.34
N LYS A 16 9.47 10.31 -7.92
CA LYS A 16 9.11 11.66 -7.44
C LYS A 16 8.22 12.43 -8.42
N SER A 17 8.48 12.29 -9.72
CA SER A 17 7.68 12.95 -10.77
C SER A 17 6.22 12.52 -10.81
N ASP A 18 5.88 11.31 -10.35
CA ASP A 18 4.50 10.83 -10.34
C ASP A 18 3.67 11.65 -9.33
N PHE A 19 4.20 11.82 -8.12
CA PHE A 19 3.59 12.59 -7.03
C PHE A 19 3.58 14.08 -7.33
N ASP A 20 4.70 14.62 -7.81
CA ASP A 20 4.76 16.02 -8.25
C ASP A 20 3.76 16.28 -9.40
N GLY A 21 3.53 15.26 -10.25
CA GLY A 21 2.49 15.26 -11.27
C GLY A 21 1.08 15.32 -10.68
N TRP A 22 0.80 14.59 -9.59
CA TRP A 22 -0.48 14.67 -8.89
C TRP A 22 -0.76 16.07 -8.34
N ALA A 23 0.23 16.68 -7.68
CA ALA A 23 0.10 18.06 -7.19
C ALA A 23 -0.17 19.05 -8.33
N LYS A 24 0.55 18.93 -9.46
CA LYS A 24 0.31 19.74 -10.66
C LYS A 24 -1.07 19.52 -11.27
N SER A 25 -1.65 18.34 -11.08
CA SER A 25 -2.98 17.97 -11.58
C SER A 25 -4.11 18.42 -10.65
N GLY A 26 -3.80 19.15 -9.57
CA GLY A 26 -4.78 19.73 -8.64
C GLY A 26 -4.88 19.01 -7.30
N CYS A 27 -4.14 17.92 -7.07
CA CYS A 27 -4.05 17.26 -5.78
C CYS A 27 -3.05 17.99 -4.86
N VAL A 28 -3.38 19.21 -4.44
CA VAL A 28 -2.51 20.04 -3.58
C VAL A 28 -2.13 19.27 -2.32
N GLY A 29 -0.83 19.28 -1.97
CA GLY A 29 -0.28 18.55 -0.82
C GLY A 29 0.01 17.07 -1.10
N TRP A 30 -0.04 16.62 -2.34
CA TRP A 30 0.33 15.25 -2.77
C TRP A 30 1.61 15.20 -3.61
N ASP A 31 2.41 16.26 -3.60
CA ASP A 31 3.77 16.23 -4.16
C ASP A 31 4.68 15.29 -3.35
N TYR A 32 5.85 14.96 -3.89
CA TYR A 32 6.72 13.96 -3.27
C TYR A 32 7.21 14.36 -1.87
N GLU A 33 7.51 15.64 -1.63
CA GLU A 33 7.95 16.10 -0.31
C GLU A 33 6.82 15.92 0.72
N SER A 34 5.59 16.21 0.31
CA SER A 34 4.41 16.07 1.17
C SER A 34 4.09 14.62 1.53
N VAL A 35 4.31 13.66 0.62
CA VAL A 35 4.04 12.22 0.89
C VAL A 35 5.21 11.48 1.53
N LEU A 36 6.44 11.99 1.42
CA LEU A 36 7.66 11.36 1.95
C LEU A 36 7.56 11.00 3.44
N PRO A 37 7.02 11.83 4.35
CA PRO A 37 6.83 11.46 5.75
C PRO A 37 5.96 10.21 5.95
N TYR A 38 4.96 9.98 5.08
CA TYR A 38 4.09 8.82 5.15
C TYR A 38 4.76 7.56 4.62
N PHE A 39 5.57 7.68 3.55
CA PHE A 39 6.43 6.58 3.11
C PHE A 39 7.43 6.17 4.19
N ARG A 40 7.99 7.14 4.92
CA ARG A 40 8.86 6.88 6.07
C ARG A 40 8.10 6.18 7.18
N ARG A 41 6.94 6.69 7.57
CA ARG A 41 6.13 6.08 8.63
C ARG A 41 5.66 4.66 8.30
N MET A 42 5.57 4.31 7.01
CA MET A 42 5.11 3.00 6.56
C MET A 42 6.09 1.87 6.84
N GLU A 43 7.39 2.14 6.83
CA GLU A 43 8.43 1.11 6.74
C GLU A 43 9.50 1.20 7.85
N THR A 44 10.21 0.09 8.04
CA THR A 44 11.41 -0.05 8.86
C THR A 44 12.48 -0.68 8.00
N VAL A 45 13.49 0.11 7.64
CA VAL A 45 14.62 -0.27 6.79
C VAL A 45 15.89 0.11 7.51
N ARG A 46 16.78 -0.87 7.71
CA ARG A 46 18.06 -0.65 8.39
C ARG A 46 19.09 -0.13 7.40
N GLY A 47 19.87 0.87 7.79
CA GLY A 47 21.03 1.34 7.02
C GLY A 47 20.72 2.21 5.78
N GLY A 48 19.53 2.80 5.69
CA GLY A 48 19.18 3.70 4.59
C GLY A 48 20.01 5.00 4.56
N ASP A 49 20.12 5.64 3.38
CA ASP A 49 20.85 6.90 3.20
C ASP A 49 20.27 8.01 4.12
N PRO A 50 21.10 8.69 4.93
CA PRO A 50 20.70 9.79 5.81
C PRO A 50 20.08 11.02 5.14
N ARG A 51 20.00 11.11 3.79
CA ARG A 51 19.40 12.26 3.07
C ARG A 51 18.05 11.92 2.44
N TYR A 52 17.84 10.66 2.08
CA TYR A 52 16.62 10.15 1.44
C TYR A 52 15.76 9.30 2.39
N HIS A 53 16.23 9.20 3.64
CA HIS A 53 15.59 8.71 4.84
C HIS A 53 14.50 7.66 4.56
N ARG A 54 14.90 6.40 4.57
CA ARG A 54 13.97 5.30 4.74
C ARG A 54 13.34 5.37 6.13
N GLY A 55 12.15 4.80 6.27
CA GLY A 55 11.52 4.63 7.58
C GLY A 55 12.33 3.72 8.49
N THR A 56 12.27 3.93 9.81
CA THR A 56 13.02 3.11 10.79
C THR A 56 12.16 2.52 11.90
N ASP A 57 10.87 2.86 11.93
CA ASP A 57 9.92 2.54 12.99
C ASP A 57 8.54 2.12 12.46
N GLY A 58 8.36 2.08 11.13
CA GLY A 58 7.12 1.65 10.50
C GLY A 58 6.88 0.14 10.56
N PRO A 59 5.63 -0.31 10.40
CA PRO A 59 5.27 -1.71 10.60
C PRO A 59 5.68 -2.66 9.47
N MET A 60 5.94 -2.14 8.27
CA MET A 60 6.46 -2.94 7.15
C MET A 60 7.98 -3.02 7.24
N SER A 61 8.58 -4.18 6.97
CA SER A 61 10.03 -4.38 7.03
C SER A 61 10.58 -4.79 5.67
N PRO A 62 10.52 -3.90 4.65
CA PRO A 62 10.98 -4.23 3.31
C PRO A 62 12.51 -4.34 3.28
N ALA A 63 13.02 -5.31 2.53
CA ALA A 63 14.45 -5.51 2.31
C ALA A 63 14.69 -6.25 0.99
N PRO A 64 15.89 -6.14 0.39
CA PRO A 64 16.26 -6.98 -0.74
C PRO A 64 16.27 -8.46 -0.35
N ALA A 65 16.23 -9.34 -1.36
CA ALA A 65 16.45 -10.77 -1.13
C ALA A 65 17.81 -10.98 -0.42
N ALA A 66 17.82 -11.81 0.62
CA ALA A 66 19.06 -12.13 1.33
C ALA A 66 20.04 -12.82 0.38
N ALA A 67 21.32 -12.45 0.46
CA ALA A 67 22.35 -12.88 -0.49
C ALA A 67 22.46 -14.42 -0.58
N GLU A 68 22.16 -15.12 0.52
CA GLU A 68 22.24 -16.57 0.62
C GLU A 68 21.15 -17.30 -0.17
N VAL A 69 20.03 -16.63 -0.45
CA VAL A 69 18.87 -17.21 -1.17
C VAL A 69 18.59 -16.51 -2.50
N ALA A 70 19.34 -15.45 -2.81
CA ALA A 70 19.19 -14.71 -4.04
C ALA A 70 19.62 -15.57 -5.24
N ASN A 71 18.85 -15.50 -6.34
CA ASN A 71 19.20 -16.21 -7.55
C ASN A 71 20.46 -15.57 -8.17
N PRO A 72 21.56 -16.34 -8.38
CA PRO A 72 22.80 -15.81 -8.93
C PRO A 72 22.65 -15.17 -10.32
N LEU A 73 21.66 -15.60 -11.12
CA LEU A 73 21.37 -14.98 -12.41
C LEU A 73 20.90 -13.52 -12.29
N SER A 74 20.35 -13.12 -11.15
CA SER A 74 19.96 -11.72 -10.94
C SER A 74 21.19 -10.82 -10.85
N GLN A 75 22.29 -11.29 -10.26
CA GLN A 75 23.55 -10.53 -10.25
C GLN A 75 24.12 -10.43 -11.67
N VAL A 76 24.09 -11.53 -12.44
CA VAL A 76 24.51 -11.52 -13.85
C VAL A 76 23.72 -10.50 -14.67
N PHE A 77 22.41 -10.40 -14.44
CA PHE A 77 21.56 -9.40 -15.07
C PHE A 77 21.96 -7.97 -14.70
N ILE A 78 22.21 -7.71 -13.41
CA ILE A 78 22.66 -6.39 -12.93
C ILE A 78 24.01 -6.02 -13.55
N ASP A 79 24.97 -6.94 -13.56
CA ASP A 79 26.30 -6.72 -14.14
C ASP A 79 26.21 -6.43 -15.65
N ALA A 80 25.35 -7.15 -16.37
CA ALA A 80 25.10 -6.92 -17.80
C ALA A 80 24.45 -5.55 -18.06
N ALA A 81 23.51 -5.12 -17.21
CA ALA A 81 22.91 -3.80 -17.31
C ALA A 81 23.95 -2.68 -17.09
N VAL A 82 24.83 -2.84 -16.09
CA VAL A 82 25.93 -1.91 -15.86
C VAL A 82 26.90 -1.89 -17.05
N ALA A 83 27.26 -3.05 -17.60
CA ALA A 83 28.11 -3.13 -18.80
C ALA A 83 27.45 -2.49 -20.03
N ALA A 84 26.12 -2.48 -20.11
CA ALA A 84 25.36 -1.80 -21.15
C ALA A 84 25.23 -0.27 -20.92
N GLY A 85 25.80 0.27 -19.84
CA GLY A 85 25.82 1.69 -19.53
C GLY A 85 24.69 2.18 -18.63
N PHE A 86 23.85 1.29 -18.09
CA PHE A 86 22.85 1.68 -17.09
C PHE A 86 23.52 1.90 -15.73
N PRO A 87 23.09 2.92 -14.97
CA PRO A 87 23.65 3.16 -13.63
C PRO A 87 23.26 2.04 -12.67
N LEU A 88 24.12 1.77 -11.69
CA LEU A 88 23.79 0.92 -10.56
C LEU A 88 22.97 1.73 -9.55
N THR A 89 21.88 1.16 -9.03
CA THR A 89 21.13 1.71 -7.90
C THR A 89 21.20 0.77 -6.70
N GLY A 90 21.59 1.32 -5.55
CA GLY A 90 21.60 0.61 -4.27
C GLY A 90 20.25 0.67 -3.54
N ASP A 91 19.36 1.58 -3.94
CA ASP A 91 18.05 1.76 -3.35
C ASP A 91 17.10 2.45 -4.35
N PHE A 92 16.17 1.66 -4.90
CA PHE A 92 15.14 2.18 -5.82
C PHE A 92 14.19 3.19 -5.17
N ASN A 93 14.13 3.22 -3.84
CA ASN A 93 13.31 4.15 -3.04
C ASN A 93 14.13 5.32 -2.48
N GLY A 94 15.41 5.41 -2.83
CA GLY A 94 16.36 6.43 -2.37
C GLY A 94 16.59 7.56 -3.37
N ALA A 95 17.81 8.09 -3.36
CA ALA A 95 18.24 9.24 -4.16
C ALA A 95 18.04 9.09 -5.66
N GLN A 96 18.39 7.90 -6.14
CA GLN A 96 18.48 7.56 -7.54
C GLN A 96 17.74 6.25 -7.74
N SER A 97 16.48 6.37 -8.14
CA SER A 97 15.63 5.22 -8.46
C SER A 97 15.95 4.59 -9.81
N GLU A 98 16.47 5.38 -10.76
CA GLU A 98 16.81 4.89 -12.10
C GLU A 98 18.13 4.10 -12.08
N GLY A 99 18.08 2.86 -12.57
CA GLY A 99 19.23 1.99 -12.71
C GLY A 99 18.91 0.51 -12.57
N ALA A 100 19.97 -0.30 -12.49
CA ALA A 100 19.92 -1.71 -12.18
C ALA A 100 20.34 -1.96 -10.73
N GLY A 101 19.67 -2.86 -10.02
CA GLY A 101 19.95 -3.13 -8.62
C GLY A 101 18.99 -4.15 -8.02
N TRP A 102 19.18 -4.40 -6.73
CA TRP A 102 18.29 -5.26 -5.96
C TRP A 102 17.14 -4.43 -5.38
N HIS A 103 15.90 -4.78 -5.73
CA HIS A 103 14.73 -4.09 -5.20
C HIS A 103 14.27 -4.72 -3.89
N ASP A 104 13.58 -3.91 -3.08
CA ASP A 104 13.02 -4.37 -1.82
C ASP A 104 11.81 -5.28 -2.04
N LEU A 105 11.66 -6.24 -1.13
CA LEU A 105 10.57 -7.17 -1.05
C LEU A 105 9.90 -7.05 0.32
N SER A 106 8.57 -7.17 0.35
CA SER A 106 7.76 -7.27 1.57
C SER A 106 7.82 -8.69 2.14
N ILE A 107 9.01 -9.12 2.56
CA ILE A 107 9.29 -10.41 3.18
C ILE A 107 9.93 -10.17 4.54
N SER A 108 9.35 -10.72 5.60
CA SER A 108 9.86 -10.62 6.97
C SER A 108 9.91 -12.01 7.60
N GLY A 109 11.06 -12.35 8.21
CA GLY A 109 11.28 -13.66 8.81
C GLY A 109 11.16 -14.82 7.81
N GLY A 110 11.53 -14.59 6.54
CA GLY A 110 11.41 -15.59 5.47
C GLY A 110 9.99 -15.83 4.95
N THR A 111 9.01 -15.03 5.39
CA THR A 111 7.60 -15.15 4.97
C THR A 111 7.07 -13.86 4.38
N ARG A 112 6.06 -13.94 3.51
CA ARG A 112 5.36 -12.76 3.00
C ARG A 112 4.84 -11.90 4.15
N GLN A 113 5.18 -10.62 4.12
CA GLN A 113 4.56 -9.63 5.00
C GLN A 113 3.42 -8.91 4.25
N SER A 114 2.19 -9.38 4.43
CA SER A 114 1.01 -8.69 3.92
C SER A 114 0.70 -7.44 4.77
N THR A 115 -0.12 -6.51 4.27
CA THR A 115 -0.55 -5.37 5.08
C THR A 115 -1.39 -5.79 6.29
N ALA A 116 -2.04 -6.95 6.27
CA ALA A 116 -2.72 -7.47 7.46
C ALA A 116 -1.71 -7.96 8.51
N ALA A 117 -0.66 -8.65 8.07
CA ALA A 117 0.42 -9.07 8.96
C ALA A 117 1.13 -7.87 9.61
N ALA A 118 1.40 -6.81 8.85
CA ALA A 118 2.08 -5.61 9.34
C ALA A 118 1.19 -4.71 10.21
N TYR A 119 -0.02 -4.37 9.74
CA TYR A 119 -0.84 -3.32 10.38
C TYR A 119 -1.96 -3.86 11.26
N LEU A 120 -2.53 -5.03 10.97
CA LEU A 120 -3.73 -5.52 11.65
C LEU A 120 -3.40 -6.50 12.77
N HIS A 121 -2.64 -7.55 12.48
CA HIS A 121 -2.37 -8.61 13.45
C HIS A 121 -1.77 -8.10 14.77
N PRO A 122 -0.83 -7.13 14.79
CA PRO A 122 -0.25 -6.64 16.04
C PRO A 122 -1.23 -5.88 16.95
N VAL A 123 -2.36 -5.42 16.39
CA VAL A 123 -3.33 -4.56 17.09
C VAL A 123 -4.75 -5.13 17.11
N ARG A 124 -4.91 -6.38 16.64
CA ARG A 124 -6.23 -7.00 16.42
C ARG A 124 -7.06 -7.15 17.70
N ASP A 125 -6.38 -7.24 18.85
CA ASP A 125 -7.00 -7.48 20.16
C ASP A 125 -7.38 -6.16 20.88
N ARG A 126 -7.19 -5.00 20.22
CA ARG A 126 -7.64 -3.70 20.75
C ARG A 126 -9.16 -3.68 20.90
N ALA A 127 -9.66 -3.36 22.10
CA ALA A 127 -11.09 -3.35 22.40
C ALA A 127 -11.92 -2.38 21.54
N ASN A 128 -11.29 -1.34 21.00
CA ASN A 128 -11.93 -0.36 20.11
C ASN A 128 -11.81 -0.70 18.62
N LEU A 129 -11.36 -1.91 18.27
CA LEU A 129 -11.24 -2.39 16.89
C LEU A 129 -12.11 -3.64 16.72
N THR A 130 -13.06 -3.58 15.78
CA THR A 130 -13.84 -4.75 15.36
C THR A 130 -13.47 -5.13 13.94
N VAL A 131 -13.15 -6.41 13.70
CA VAL A 131 -12.84 -6.94 12.38
C VAL A 131 -13.89 -7.98 12.00
N MET A 132 -14.60 -7.75 10.90
CA MET A 132 -15.61 -8.68 10.39
C MET A 132 -15.13 -9.29 9.07
N THR A 133 -14.80 -10.58 9.07
CA THR A 133 -14.51 -11.34 7.84
C THR A 133 -15.80 -11.90 7.24
N ASP A 134 -15.72 -12.42 6.01
CA ASP A 134 -16.87 -12.99 5.30
C ASP A 134 -18.07 -12.03 5.22
N SER A 135 -17.77 -10.72 5.17
CA SER A 135 -18.70 -9.61 5.32
C SER A 135 -18.60 -8.70 4.11
N ARG A 136 -19.41 -8.94 3.07
CA ARG A 136 -19.34 -8.20 1.81
C ARG A 136 -20.29 -7.01 1.84
N ALA A 137 -19.73 -5.79 1.93
CA ALA A 137 -20.48 -4.56 1.72
C ALA A 137 -21.05 -4.49 0.30
N HIS A 138 -22.31 -4.04 0.18
CA HIS A 138 -22.98 -3.92 -1.12
C HIS A 138 -23.80 -2.65 -1.29
N LYS A 139 -24.07 -1.87 -0.24
CA LYS A 139 -24.77 -0.59 -0.35
C LYS A 139 -24.40 0.36 0.80
N LEU A 140 -24.13 1.62 0.49
CA LEU A 140 -23.98 2.69 1.48
C LEU A 140 -25.36 3.26 1.83
N ARG A 141 -25.54 3.67 3.08
CA ARG A 141 -26.78 4.28 3.57
C ARG A 141 -26.63 5.79 3.70
N PHE A 142 -27.67 6.51 3.31
CA PHE A 142 -27.69 7.97 3.35
C PHE A 142 -28.94 8.50 4.05
N VAL A 143 -28.76 9.61 4.76
CA VAL A 143 -29.84 10.52 5.17
C VAL A 143 -29.54 11.86 4.51
N GLY A 144 -30.34 12.23 3.51
CA GLY A 144 -30.01 13.36 2.63
C GLY A 144 -28.68 13.13 1.91
N ASN A 145 -27.71 14.02 2.13
CA ASN A 145 -26.37 13.94 1.57
C ASN A 145 -25.32 13.35 2.53
N HIS A 146 -25.74 12.85 3.70
CA HIS A 146 -24.84 12.33 4.72
C HIS A 146 -24.85 10.81 4.75
N CYS A 147 -23.67 10.18 4.64
CA CYS A 147 -23.53 8.72 4.72
C CYS A 147 -23.54 8.28 6.19
N VAL A 148 -24.52 7.45 6.56
CA VAL A 148 -24.75 7.03 7.95
C VAL A 148 -24.35 5.58 8.22
N GLY A 149 -23.89 4.84 7.21
CA GLY A 149 -23.52 3.44 7.39
C GLY A 149 -23.43 2.63 6.10
N VAL A 150 -23.36 1.32 6.27
CA VAL A 150 -23.19 0.34 5.19
C VAL A 150 -24.03 -0.90 5.45
N ASP A 151 -24.70 -1.37 4.39
CA ASP A 151 -25.34 -2.67 4.33
C ASP A 151 -24.35 -3.70 3.75
N PHE A 152 -24.27 -4.85 4.42
CA PHE A 152 -23.37 -5.92 4.05
C PHE A 152 -23.99 -7.29 4.32
N VAL A 153 -23.56 -8.28 3.55
CA VAL A 153 -23.91 -9.69 3.79
C VAL A 153 -22.80 -10.35 4.56
N GLN A 154 -23.12 -10.93 5.73
CA GLN A 154 -22.21 -11.78 6.48
C GLN A 154 -22.75 -13.20 6.57
N ARG A 155 -22.01 -14.16 5.98
CA ARG A 155 -22.37 -15.60 5.99
C ARG A 155 -23.84 -15.84 5.57
N GLY A 156 -24.27 -15.15 4.51
CA GLY A 156 -25.62 -15.25 3.95
C GLY A 156 -26.71 -14.45 4.67
N ARG A 157 -26.38 -13.65 5.69
CA ARG A 157 -27.33 -12.78 6.39
C ARG A 157 -27.06 -11.32 6.07
N ASP A 158 -28.12 -10.59 5.71
CA ASP A 158 -28.07 -9.14 5.56
C ASP A 158 -27.96 -8.46 6.92
N LEU A 159 -26.97 -7.59 7.05
CA LEU A 159 -26.69 -6.81 8.25
C LEU A 159 -26.42 -5.35 7.87
N THR A 160 -26.54 -4.47 8.86
CA THR A 160 -26.20 -3.05 8.73
C THR A 160 -25.22 -2.67 9.82
N ALA A 161 -24.19 -1.90 9.46
CA ALA A 161 -23.34 -1.18 10.40
C ALA A 161 -23.57 0.33 10.21
N TYR A 162 -23.83 1.03 11.30
CA TYR A 162 -23.95 2.50 11.32
C TYR A 162 -22.62 3.14 11.73
N ALA A 163 -22.35 4.33 11.20
CA ALA A 163 -21.17 5.12 11.51
C ALA A 163 -21.58 6.46 12.13
N GLU A 164 -20.99 6.80 13.27
CA GLU A 164 -21.24 8.08 13.96
C GLU A 164 -20.41 9.24 13.37
N ALA A 165 -19.28 8.92 12.74
CA ALA A 165 -18.37 9.91 12.16
C ALA A 165 -18.27 9.77 10.64
N GLU A 166 -17.63 8.71 10.16
CA GLU A 166 -17.29 8.56 8.74
C GLU A 166 -17.37 7.10 8.27
N VAL A 167 -17.63 6.92 6.98
CA VAL A 167 -17.47 5.65 6.27
C VAL A 167 -16.32 5.78 5.28
N VAL A 168 -15.24 5.03 5.50
CA VAL A 168 -14.06 5.02 4.62
C VAL A 168 -14.08 3.80 3.71
N ILE A 169 -14.23 4.02 2.41
CA ILE A 169 -14.25 2.93 1.43
C ILE A 169 -12.82 2.57 1.02
N SER A 170 -12.40 1.34 1.33
CA SER A 170 -11.08 0.80 0.99
C SER A 170 -11.18 -0.54 0.26
N ALA A 171 -12.18 -0.69 -0.62
CA ALA A 171 -12.46 -1.94 -1.34
C ALA A 171 -11.57 -2.18 -2.58
N GLY A 172 -10.59 -1.31 -2.82
CA GLY A 172 -9.70 -1.35 -3.98
C GLY A 172 -10.28 -0.65 -5.21
N ALA A 173 -9.45 -0.43 -6.23
CA ALA A 173 -9.78 0.41 -7.40
C ALA A 173 -10.95 -0.11 -8.26
N VAL A 174 -11.30 -1.40 -8.12
CA VAL A 174 -12.41 -2.02 -8.87
C VAL A 174 -13.71 -2.01 -8.07
N ASP A 175 -13.70 -2.49 -6.84
CA ASP A 175 -14.92 -2.64 -6.05
C ASP A 175 -15.37 -1.33 -5.35
N SER A 176 -14.45 -0.39 -5.10
CA SER A 176 -14.82 0.92 -4.51
C SER A 176 -15.77 1.73 -5.42
N PRO A 177 -15.45 1.98 -6.70
CA PRO A 177 -16.40 2.67 -7.59
C PRO A 177 -17.67 1.86 -7.82
N ARG A 178 -17.59 0.52 -7.87
CA ARG A 178 -18.78 -0.34 -7.94
C ARG A 178 -19.72 -0.11 -6.74
N LEU A 179 -19.18 -0.05 -5.53
CA LEU A 179 -19.99 0.22 -4.32
C LEU A 179 -20.62 1.62 -4.36
N LEU A 180 -19.88 2.63 -4.83
CA LEU A 180 -20.41 3.98 -5.02
C LEU A 180 -21.58 3.99 -6.01
N LEU A 181 -21.43 3.36 -7.17
CA LEU A 181 -22.48 3.24 -8.19
C LEU A 181 -23.73 2.52 -7.67
N LEU A 182 -23.55 1.39 -6.97
CA LEU A 182 -24.66 0.66 -6.32
C LEU A 182 -25.36 1.48 -5.23
N SER A 183 -24.71 2.52 -4.74
CA SER A 183 -25.23 3.42 -3.70
C SER A 183 -25.77 4.73 -4.26
N GLY A 184 -25.88 4.86 -5.59
CA GLY A 184 -26.40 6.07 -6.24
C GLY A 184 -25.40 7.22 -6.37
N ILE A 185 -24.10 6.96 -6.19
CA ILE A 185 -23.03 7.94 -6.43
C ILE A 185 -22.34 7.58 -7.76
N GLY A 186 -22.63 8.37 -8.79
CA GLY A 186 -22.07 8.24 -10.13
C GLY A 186 -22.90 8.98 -11.17
N PRO A 187 -22.64 8.78 -12.46
CA PRO A 187 -23.45 9.35 -13.53
C PRO A 187 -24.93 8.98 -13.36
N ALA A 188 -25.81 9.96 -13.51
CA ALA A 188 -27.24 9.70 -13.60
C ALA A 188 -27.53 8.83 -14.84
N ALA A 189 -28.50 7.93 -14.72
CA ALA A 189 -29.03 7.17 -15.86
C ALA A 189 -29.79 8.09 -16.81
#